data_AF-A0A965DKK4-F1
#
_entry.id   AF-A0A965DKK4-F1
#
_cell.length_a   1.000
_cell.length_b   1.000
_cell.length_c   1.000
_cell.angle_alpha   90.00
_cell.angle_beta   90.00
_cell.angle_gamma   90.00
#
_symmetry.space_group_name_H-M   'P 1'
#
loop_
_entity.id
_entity.type
_entity.pdbx_description
1 polymer ?
#
loop_
_entity_poly.entity_id
_entity_poly.type
_entity_poly.pdbx_seq_one_letter_code
_entity_poly.pdbx_strand_id
1 'polypeptide(L)'
;RIKSNNQNVIKINREDFLTGAGMVRAIPGPAFSISSYIGGMSLQNKGWNWQLAGCLIASVGIFLPSFLLCIFFYPMWENLHRFKSMERMMLGINAAVVGIMFASIVYLINDTVIPQLNQPLLDSILFFAVIIATFVLLTFTKIQAPFVAMGCLLLGWLVG
;
A
#
# COMPACT_ATOMS: atom_id res chain seq x y z
N ARG A 1 -41.07 14.36 0.14
CA ARG A 1 -41.51 13.07 0.72
C ARG A 1 -40.27 12.17 0.72
N ILE A 2 -39.48 11.95 1.76
CA ILE A 2 -39.61 11.95 3.23
C ILE A 2 -38.32 12.60 3.77
N LYS A 3 -38.41 13.72 4.50
CA LYS A 3 -37.28 14.35 5.22
C LYS A 3 -37.45 14.05 6.72
N SER A 4 -37.51 12.77 7.07
CA SER A 4 -37.38 12.37 8.48
C SER A 4 -35.89 12.41 8.82
N ASN A 5 -35.41 13.59 9.20
CA ASN A 5 -34.06 13.84 9.69
C ASN A 5 -33.94 13.18 11.07
N ASN A 6 -33.60 11.88 11.09
CA ASN A 6 -33.28 11.16 12.31
C ASN A 6 -32.13 11.90 13.01
N GLN A 7 -32.40 12.53 14.15
CA GLN A 7 -31.42 13.34 14.90
C GLN A 7 -30.30 12.50 15.54
N ASN A 8 -30.42 11.17 15.52
CA ASN A 8 -29.45 10.21 16.06
C ASN A 8 -28.56 9.54 15.00
N VAL A 9 -28.41 10.14 13.81
CA VAL A 9 -27.45 9.61 12.82
C VAL A 9 -26.06 10.15 13.10
N ILE A 10 -25.07 9.26 12.99
CA ILE A 10 -23.67 9.63 13.13
C ILE A 10 -23.27 10.42 11.87
N LYS A 11 -22.70 11.62 12.05
CA LYS A 11 -22.36 12.55 10.96
C LYS A 11 -20.89 12.94 11.03
N ILE A 12 -20.31 13.23 9.87
CA ILE A 12 -18.95 13.77 9.73
C ILE A 12 -19.04 15.06 8.93
N ASN A 13 -18.22 16.05 9.28
CA ASN A 13 -18.14 17.29 8.53
C ASN A 13 -17.38 17.08 7.21
N ARG A 14 -17.74 17.85 6.18
CA ARG A 14 -17.14 17.71 4.84
C ARG A 14 -15.63 17.98 4.87
N GLU A 15 -15.21 18.98 5.64
CA GLU A 15 -13.80 19.33 5.81
C GLU A 15 -12.98 18.22 6.48
N ASP A 16 -13.52 17.58 7.52
CA ASP A 16 -12.88 16.44 8.19
C ASP A 16 -12.73 15.24 7.25
N PHE A 17 -13.77 14.96 6.47
CA PHE A 17 -13.72 13.90 5.46
C PHE A 17 -12.67 14.18 4.37
N LEU A 18 -12.65 15.41 3.84
CA LEU A 18 -11.68 15.81 2.81
C LEU A 18 -10.25 15.80 3.34
N THR A 19 -10.07 16.16 4.61
CA THR A 19 -8.78 16.10 5.31
C THR A 19 -8.30 14.66 5.43
N GLY A 20 -9.16 13.73 5.88
CA GLY A 20 -8.84 12.30 5.93
C GLY A 20 -8.55 11.70 4.55
N ALA A 21 -9.32 12.07 3.53
CA ALA A 21 -9.10 11.64 2.15
C ALA A 21 -7.79 12.18 1.56
N GLY A 22 -7.42 13.42 1.89
CA GLY A 22 -6.14 14.02 1.52
C GLY A 22 -4.96 13.33 2.18
N MET A 23 -5.06 13.04 3.49
CA MET A 23 -4.03 12.33 4.24
C MET A 23 -3.70 10.95 3.65
N VAL A 24 -4.72 10.20 3.22
CA VAL A 24 -4.53 8.85 2.62
C VAL A 24 -3.92 8.89 1.21
N ARG A 25 -4.04 10.02 0.51
CA ARG A 25 -3.35 10.22 -0.77
C ARG A 25 -1.91 10.68 -0.57
N ALA A 26 -1.63 11.43 0.49
CA ALA A 26 -0.30 11.93 0.81
C ALA A 26 0.62 10.83 1.35
N ILE A 27 0.09 9.98 2.21
CA ILE A 27 0.75 8.77 2.70
C ILE A 27 -0.09 7.61 2.18
N PRO A 28 0.40 6.78 1.24
CA PRO A 28 -0.32 5.60 0.77
C PRO A 28 -0.48 4.64 1.94
N GLY A 29 -1.50 4.90 2.76
CA GLY A 29 -1.78 4.19 3.99
C GLY A 29 -2.70 3.02 3.70
N PRO A 30 -2.61 1.95 4.52
CA PRO A 30 -3.58 0.86 4.42
C PRO A 30 -5.00 1.41 4.61
N ALA A 31 -5.97 0.84 3.89
CA ALA A 31 -7.38 1.21 3.96
C ALA A 31 -7.96 1.18 5.39
N PHE A 32 -7.35 0.43 6.29
CA PHE A 32 -7.61 0.47 7.73
C PHE A 32 -7.48 1.88 8.34
N SER A 33 -6.45 2.63 7.96
CA SER A 33 -6.15 3.94 8.56
C SER A 33 -7.23 4.98 8.25
N ILE A 34 -7.83 4.92 7.04
CA ILE A 34 -8.95 5.81 6.70
C ILE A 34 -10.22 5.37 7.44
N SER A 35 -10.44 4.05 7.57
CA SER A 35 -11.59 3.50 8.29
C SER A 35 -11.56 3.90 9.77
N SER A 36 -10.41 3.76 10.42
CA SER A 36 -10.23 4.11 11.83
C SER A 36 -10.38 5.62 12.06
N TYR A 37 -9.79 6.46 11.20
CA TYR A 37 -9.94 7.92 11.25
C TYR A 37 -11.41 8.34 11.11
N ILE A 38 -12.11 7.83 10.10
CA ILE A 38 -13.54 8.12 9.88
C ILE A 38 -14.36 7.64 11.08
N GLY A 39 -14.13 6.42 11.57
CA GLY A 39 -14.83 5.88 12.75
C GLY A 39 -14.67 6.74 14.00
N GLY A 40 -13.46 7.25 14.26
CA GLY A 40 -13.19 8.17 15.36
C GLY A 40 -13.88 9.52 15.19
N MET A 41 -13.72 10.16 14.02
CA MET A 41 -14.33 11.47 13.73
C MET A 41 -15.86 11.42 13.79
N SER A 42 -16.46 10.29 13.39
CA SER A 42 -17.90 10.06 13.49
C SER A 42 -18.41 10.15 14.95
N LEU A 43 -17.60 9.74 15.93
CA LEU A 43 -17.99 9.63 17.34
C LEU A 43 -17.35 10.72 18.24
N GLN A 44 -16.61 11.67 17.65
CA GLN A 44 -15.96 12.78 18.34
C GLN A 44 -16.89 13.54 19.29
N ASN A 45 -18.14 13.80 18.87
CA ASN A 45 -19.11 14.58 19.64
C ASN A 45 -19.60 13.88 20.92
N LYS A 46 -19.31 12.59 21.11
CA LYS A 46 -19.71 11.81 22.30
C LYS A 46 -18.59 11.72 23.36
N GLY A 47 -17.44 12.34 23.11
CA GLY A 47 -16.29 12.37 24.03
C GLY A 47 -15.16 11.41 23.65
N TRP A 48 -14.01 11.59 24.29
CA TRP A 48 -12.75 10.90 23.98
C TRP A 48 -12.87 9.36 23.97
N ASN A 49 -13.56 8.79 24.96
CA ASN A 49 -13.75 7.33 25.06
C ASN A 49 -14.53 6.77 23.87
N TRP A 50 -15.54 7.50 23.38
CA TRP A 50 -16.34 7.12 22.23
C TRP A 50 -15.61 7.31 20.91
N GLN A 51 -14.72 8.31 20.83
CA GLN A 51 -13.83 8.49 19.68
C GLN A 51 -12.87 7.31 19.54
N LEU A 52 -12.23 6.87 20.64
CA LEU A 52 -11.36 5.69 20.64
C LEU A 52 -12.14 4.41 20.29
N ALA A 53 -13.33 4.22 20.87
CA ALA A 53 -14.19 3.10 20.53
C ALA A 53 -14.60 3.13 19.05
N GLY A 54 -14.88 4.31 18.50
CA GLY A 54 -15.17 4.51 17.07
C GLY A 54 -14.05 4.08 16.15
N CYS A 55 -12.80 4.45 16.48
CA CYS A 55 -11.62 4.00 15.77
C CYS A 55 -11.50 2.47 15.75
N LEU A 56 -11.70 1.81 16.90
CA LEU A 56 -11.61 0.36 17.03
C LEU A 56 -12.75 -0.37 16.32
N ILE A 57 -13.99 0.11 16.45
CA ILE A 57 -15.14 -0.53 15.81
C ILE A 57 -15.04 -0.43 14.29
N ALA A 58 -14.66 0.71 13.73
CA ALA A 58 -14.49 0.87 12.28
C ALA A 58 -13.31 0.04 11.73
N SER A 59 -12.24 -0.05 12.51
CA SER A 59 -11.09 -0.91 12.26
C SER A 59 -11.46 -2.39 12.21
N VAL A 60 -12.21 -2.87 13.22
CA VAL A 60 -12.69 -4.25 13.24
C VAL A 60 -13.69 -4.45 12.10
N GLY A 61 -14.62 -3.52 11.89
CA GLY A 61 -15.65 -3.60 10.86
C GLY A 61 -15.10 -3.76 9.44
N ILE A 62 -13.98 -3.12 9.09
CA ILE A 62 -13.37 -3.27 7.76
C ILE A 62 -12.65 -4.62 7.58
N PHE A 63 -12.06 -5.16 8.64
CA PHE A 63 -11.33 -6.44 8.58
C PHE A 63 -12.20 -7.67 8.81
N LEU A 64 -13.24 -7.54 9.63
CA LEU A 64 -14.13 -8.63 10.03
C LEU A 64 -14.71 -9.41 8.84
N PRO A 65 -15.29 -8.79 7.79
CA PRO A 65 -15.83 -9.55 6.66
C PRO A 65 -14.76 -10.35 5.91
N SER A 66 -13.56 -9.77 5.70
CA SER A 66 -12.44 -10.46 5.05
C SER A 66 -11.92 -11.62 5.89
N PHE A 67 -11.83 -11.40 7.22
CA PHE A 67 -11.40 -12.41 8.17
C PHE A 67 -12.38 -13.59 8.25
N LEU A 68 -13.69 -13.32 8.33
CA LEU A 68 -14.73 -14.36 8.31
C LEU A 68 -14.69 -15.15 7.00
N LEU A 69 -14.48 -14.48 5.87
CA LEU A 69 -14.35 -15.15 4.57
C LEU A 69 -13.13 -16.07 4.56
N CYS A 70 -11.99 -15.64 5.09
CA CYS A 70 -10.81 -16.48 5.21
C CYS A 70 -11.07 -17.75 6.04
N ILE A 71 -11.67 -17.62 7.24
CA ILE A 71 -12.02 -18.76 8.10
C ILE A 71 -13.02 -19.69 7.40
N PHE A 72 -14.01 -19.14 6.72
CA PHE A 72 -15.02 -19.92 6.01
C PHE A 72 -14.41 -20.73 4.85
N PHE A 73 -13.47 -20.13 4.12
CA PHE A 73 -12.79 -20.79 2.99
C PHE A 73 -11.65 -21.72 3.43
N TYR A 74 -11.11 -21.57 4.64
CA TYR A 74 -10.04 -22.41 5.18
C TYR A 74 -10.33 -23.93 5.11
N PRO A 75 -11.47 -24.46 5.59
CA PRO A 75 -11.76 -25.90 5.47
C PRO A 75 -11.94 -26.34 4.02
N MET A 76 -12.45 -25.45 3.16
CA MET A 76 -12.54 -25.74 1.72
C MET A 76 -11.13 -25.86 1.12
N TRP A 77 -10.23 -24.95 1.47
CA TRP A 77 -8.83 -24.94 1.03
C TRP A 77 -8.08 -26.22 1.42
N GLU A 78 -8.29 -26.73 2.64
CA GLU A 78 -7.70 -27.99 3.12
C GLU A 78 -8.19 -29.20 2.31
N ASN A 79 -9.48 -29.22 1.93
CA ASN A 79 -10.02 -30.25 1.05
C ASN A 79 -9.46 -30.16 -0.38
N LEU A 80 -9.25 -28.95 -0.91
CA LEU A 80 -8.62 -28.77 -2.23
C LEU A 80 -7.14 -29.22 -2.24
N HIS A 81 -6.42 -29.07 -1.14
CA HIS A 81 -5.02 -29.51 -1.02
C HIS A 81 -4.83 -31.03 -1.11
N ARG A 82 -5.89 -31.82 -0.92
CA ARG A 82 -5.83 -33.28 -1.07
C ARG A 82 -5.67 -33.72 -2.52
N PHE A 83 -5.97 -32.84 -3.49
CA PHE A 83 -5.84 -33.15 -4.91
C PHE A 83 -4.48 -32.68 -5.44
N LYS A 84 -3.70 -33.62 -5.99
CA LYS A 84 -2.42 -33.33 -6.68
C LYS A 84 -2.55 -32.31 -7.83
N SER A 85 -3.75 -32.12 -8.38
CA SER A 85 -3.98 -31.11 -9.43
C SER A 85 -3.91 -29.67 -8.90
N MET A 86 -4.28 -29.43 -7.64
CA MET A 86 -4.23 -28.10 -7.03
C MET A 86 -2.77 -27.65 -6.82
N GLU A 87 -1.92 -28.56 -6.36
CA GLU A 87 -0.48 -28.33 -6.20
C GLU A 87 0.19 -27.96 -7.54
N ARG A 88 -0.15 -28.68 -8.62
CA ARG A 88 0.34 -28.36 -9.98
C ARG A 88 -0.12 -26.99 -10.47
N MET A 89 -1.37 -26.61 -10.17
CA MET A 89 -1.88 -25.28 -10.52
C MET A 89 -1.14 -24.17 -9.76
N MET A 90 -0.84 -24.37 -8.48
CA MET A 90 -0.05 -23.41 -7.68
C MET A 90 1.36 -23.22 -8.24
N LEU A 91 2.01 -24.30 -8.70
CA LEU A 91 3.29 -24.20 -9.41
C LEU A 91 3.17 -23.38 -10.70
N GLY A 92 2.10 -23.59 -11.47
CA GLY A 92 1.81 -22.80 -12.68
C GLY A 92 1.59 -21.32 -12.38
N ILE A 93 0.86 -20.99 -11.30
CA ILE A 93 0.64 -19.61 -10.85
C ILE A 93 1.97 -18.95 -10.45
N ASN A 94 2.79 -19.64 -9.67
CA ASN A 94 4.11 -19.12 -9.29
C ASN A 94 4.99 -18.88 -10.52
N ALA A 95 4.99 -19.79 -11.50
CA ALA A 95 5.70 -19.59 -12.77
C ALA A 95 5.17 -18.38 -13.55
N ALA A 96 3.85 -18.17 -13.58
CA ALA A 96 3.23 -17.01 -14.22
C ALA A 96 3.62 -15.69 -13.52
N VAL A 97 3.62 -15.66 -12.18
CA VAL A 97 4.05 -14.49 -11.40
C VAL A 97 5.51 -14.15 -11.71
N VAL A 98 6.40 -15.13 -11.73
CA VAL A 98 7.81 -14.92 -12.08
C VAL A 98 7.94 -14.39 -13.52
N GLY A 99 7.14 -14.92 -14.46
CA GLY A 99 7.08 -14.41 -15.83
C GLY A 99 6.64 -12.95 -15.92
N ILE A 100 5.62 -12.56 -15.16
CA ILE A 100 5.14 -11.17 -15.08
C ILE A 100 6.22 -10.29 -14.45
N MET A 101 6.88 -10.73 -13.38
CA MET A 101 8.00 -9.99 -12.77
C MET A 101 9.14 -9.78 -13.76
N PHE A 102 9.47 -10.80 -14.55
CA PHE A 102 10.49 -10.70 -15.59
C PHE A 102 10.08 -9.70 -16.68
N ALA A 103 8.83 -9.75 -17.15
CA ALA A 103 8.30 -8.79 -18.12
C ALA A 103 8.34 -7.35 -17.58
N SER A 104 8.01 -7.13 -16.31
CA SER A 104 8.12 -5.83 -15.64
C SER A 104 9.57 -5.33 -15.60
N ILE A 105 10.55 -6.22 -15.39
CA ILE A 105 11.98 -5.85 -15.44
C ILE A 105 12.37 -5.41 -16.86
N VAL A 106 11.95 -6.16 -17.89
CA VAL A 106 12.22 -5.78 -19.30
C VAL A 106 11.61 -4.42 -19.63
N TYR A 107 10.37 -4.17 -19.20
CA TYR A 107 9.71 -2.89 -19.41
C TYR A 107 10.43 -1.74 -18.70
N LEU A 108 10.81 -1.95 -17.43
CA LEU A 108 11.55 -0.96 -16.65
C LEU A 108 12.91 -0.61 -17.26
N ILE A 109 13.62 -1.60 -17.79
CA ILE A 109 14.91 -1.38 -18.50
C ILE A 109 14.70 -0.55 -19.76
N ASN A 110 13.66 -0.85 -20.55
CA ASN A 110 13.36 -0.10 -21.76
C ASN A 110 13.01 1.36 -21.47
N ASP A 111 12.22 1.61 -20.42
CA ASP A 111 11.78 2.96 -20.07
C ASP A 111 12.85 3.77 -19.32
N THR A 112 13.79 3.12 -18.62
CA THR A 112 14.75 3.81 -17.72
C THR A 112 16.21 3.69 -18.13
N VAL A 113 16.65 2.63 -18.81
CA VAL A 113 18.08 2.44 -19.13
C VAL A 113 18.39 2.90 -20.55
N ILE A 114 17.52 2.60 -21.51
CA ILE A 114 17.71 2.95 -22.92
C ILE A 114 17.74 4.47 -23.15
N PRO A 115 16.82 5.28 -22.59
CA PRO A 115 16.85 6.73 -22.82
C PRO A 115 18.06 7.40 -22.17
N GLN A 116 18.50 6.89 -21.03
CA GLN A 116 19.65 7.38 -20.27
C GLN A 116 20.96 7.11 -21.01
N LEU A 117 21.04 6.09 -21.86
CA LEU A 117 22.24 5.80 -22.64
C LEU A 117 22.49 6.81 -23.76
N ASN A 118 21.46 7.56 -24.17
CA ASN A 118 21.55 8.61 -25.20
C ASN A 118 21.86 10.01 -24.61
N GLN A 119 21.95 10.13 -23.28
CA GLN A 119 22.33 11.36 -22.58
C GLN A 119 23.87 11.55 -22.56
N PRO A 120 24.38 12.77 -22.27
CA PRO A 120 25.82 12.99 -22.13
C PRO A 120 26.48 12.02 -21.13
N LEU A 121 27.73 11.63 -21.42
CA LEU A 121 28.45 10.57 -20.72
C LEU A 121 28.49 10.74 -19.18
N LEU A 122 28.54 11.99 -18.70
CA LEU A 122 28.57 12.29 -17.27
C LEU A 122 27.26 11.89 -16.56
N ASP A 123 26.11 12.17 -17.17
CA ASP A 123 24.80 11.86 -16.58
C ASP A 123 24.54 10.35 -16.58
N SER A 124 24.97 9.66 -17.63
CA SER A 124 24.89 8.20 -17.72
C SER A 124 25.74 7.52 -16.64
N ILE A 125 26.97 7.99 -16.41
CA ILE A 125 27.84 7.47 -15.35
C ILE A 125 27.23 7.71 -13.97
N LEU A 126 26.70 8.91 -13.70
CA LEU A 126 26.04 9.22 -12.43
C LEU A 126 24.80 8.35 -12.20
N PHE A 127 23.98 8.13 -13.22
CA PHE A 127 22.79 7.27 -13.13
C PHE A 127 23.15 5.83 -12.72
N PHE A 128 24.12 5.20 -13.40
CA PHE A 128 24.57 3.86 -13.03
C PHE A 128 25.25 3.83 -11.66
N ALA A 129 26.02 4.86 -11.31
CA ALA A 129 26.64 4.98 -10.00
C ALA A 129 25.60 5.04 -8.87
N VAL A 130 24.53 5.82 -9.03
CA VAL A 130 23.43 5.93 -8.05
C VAL A 130 22.67 4.61 -7.93
N ILE A 131 22.41 3.91 -9.03
CA ILE A 131 21.77 2.57 -9.01
C ILE A 131 22.63 1.58 -8.22
N ILE A 132 23.91 1.48 -8.55
CA ILE A 132 24.84 0.55 -7.90
C ILE A 132 25.00 0.90 -6.42
N ALA A 133 25.20 2.18 -6.10
CA ALA A 133 25.31 2.65 -4.72
C ALA A 133 24.05 2.30 -3.92
N THR A 134 22.86 2.55 -4.48
CA THR A 134 21.57 2.22 -3.83
C THR A 134 21.41 0.71 -3.64
N PHE A 135 21.74 -0.09 -4.66
CA PHE A 135 21.65 -1.55 -4.59
C PHE A 135 22.59 -2.14 -3.52
N VAL A 136 23.83 -1.67 -3.48
CA VAL A 136 24.82 -2.07 -2.47
C VAL A 136 24.34 -1.64 -1.08
N LEU A 137 23.85 -0.41 -0.94
CA LEU A 137 23.38 0.10 0.35
C LEU A 137 22.19 -0.71 0.86
N LEU A 138 21.21 -1.04 0.03
CA LEU A 138 20.06 -1.88 0.39
C LEU A 138 20.45 -3.33 0.72
N THR A 139 21.48 -3.87 0.06
CA THR A 139 21.93 -5.25 0.28
C THR A 139 22.76 -5.38 1.57
N PHE A 140 23.59 -4.38 1.87
CA PHE A 140 24.52 -4.42 3.00
C PHE A 140 23.99 -3.72 4.27
N THR A 141 22.98 -2.85 4.18
CA THR A 141 22.40 -2.19 5.36
C THR A 141 20.94 -2.59 5.57
N LYS A 142 20.54 -2.81 6.84
CA LYS A 142 19.15 -3.07 7.26
C LYS A 142 18.26 -1.82 7.21
N ILE A 143 18.66 -0.77 6.50
CA ILE A 143 17.92 0.49 6.44
C ILE A 143 16.69 0.29 5.56
N GLN A 144 15.53 0.72 6.03
CA GLN A 144 14.29 0.60 5.26
C GLN A 144 14.39 1.44 3.98
N ALA A 145 14.06 0.85 2.83
CA ALA A 145 14.07 1.48 1.51
C ALA A 145 13.54 2.93 1.44
N PRO A 146 12.46 3.34 2.14
CA PRO A 146 12.00 4.74 2.12
C PRO A 146 13.04 5.77 2.62
N PHE A 147 13.89 5.43 3.58
CA PHE A 147 14.91 6.36 4.07
C PHE A 147 16.04 6.56 3.05
N VAL A 148 16.39 5.51 2.30
CA VAL A 148 17.39 5.59 1.23
C VAL A 148 16.87 6.48 0.09
N ALA A 149 15.62 6.28 -0.31
CA ALA A 149 14.98 7.12 -1.32
C ALA A 149 14.90 8.60 -0.90
N MET A 150 14.58 8.88 0.36
CA MET A 150 14.55 10.24 0.90
C MET A 150 15.94 10.89 0.90
N GLY A 151 17.00 10.13 1.23
CA GLY A 151 18.38 10.59 1.14
C GLY A 151 18.81 10.89 -0.30
N CYS A 152 18.48 10.01 -1.25
CA CYS A 152 18.74 10.25 -2.68
C CYS A 152 18.00 11.48 -3.22
N LEU A 153 16.76 11.70 -2.80
CA LEU A 153 15.99 12.90 -3.16
C LEU A 153 16.63 14.19 -2.63
N LEU A 154 17.08 14.19 -1.37
CA LEU A 154 17.74 15.34 -0.78
C LEU A 154 19.09 15.64 -1.46
N LEU A 155 19.85 14.60 -1.81
CA LEU A 155 21.09 14.76 -2.57
C LEU A 155 20.83 15.26 -4.00
N GLY A 156 19.78 14.76 -4.65
CA GLY A 156 19.35 15.26 -5.96
C GLY A 156 18.94 16.73 -5.93
N TRP A 157 18.22 17.16 -4.89
CA TRP A 157 17.81 18.56 -4.70
C TRP A 157 18.99 19.51 -4.37
N LEU A 158 20.06 19.00 -3.78
CA LEU A 158 21.26 19.80 -3.50
C LEU A 158 22.19 19.94 -4.72
N VAL A 159 22.10 19.00 -5.67
CA VAL A 159 22.95 18.95 -6.87
C VAL A 159 22.28 19.58 -8.09
N GLY A 160 20.94 19.56 -8.17
CA GLY A 160 20.13 20.22 -9.20
C GLY A 160 19.76 21.65 -8.84
#